data_AF-A0A7S2E349-F1
#
_entry.id   AF-A0A7S2E349-F1
#
_cell.length_a   1.000
_cell.length_b   1.000
_cell.length_c   1.000
_cell.angle_alpha   90.00
_cell.angle_beta   90.00
_cell.angle_gamma   90.00
#
_symmetry.space_group_name_H-M   'P 1'
#
loop_
_entity.id
_entity.type
_entity.pdbx_description
1 polymer ?
#
loop_
_entity_poly.entity_id
_entity_poly.type
_entity_poly.pdbx_seq_one_letter_code
_entity_poly.pdbx_strand_id
1 'polypeptide(L)'
;EEGGGSARASAPRFAKLDMDATVRTHDVWCAIMRQLRRLCVDPRPEVRTTSVHSLVSIISSHGQSLKGRSWDHTLNYTLLSLLEEIMVKAKGASTADNVAQKLGTEGGRDVTMMIHHSRDTEAKQWDETWVLALDALARIVRGFLPQLEQRLCFGEAWRSL
;
A
#
# COMPACT_ATOMS: atom_id res chain seq x y z
N GLU A 1 48.72 11.45 28.65
CA GLU A 1 47.65 12.18 27.94
C GLU A 1 47.26 11.34 26.75
N GLU A 2 46.37 10.37 26.95
CA GLU A 2 44.91 10.48 26.85
C GLU A 2 44.43 10.87 25.45
N GLY A 3 43.66 9.95 24.85
CA GLY A 3 42.98 10.19 23.57
C GLY A 3 42.36 8.94 22.94
N GLY A 4 42.04 7.90 23.71
CA GLY A 4 41.36 6.70 23.22
C GLY A 4 39.86 6.94 23.05
N GLY A 5 39.46 7.57 21.96
CA GLY A 5 38.05 7.75 21.58
C GLY A 5 37.39 6.42 21.23
N SER A 6 36.83 5.74 22.23
CA SER A 6 35.99 4.54 22.02
C SER A 6 34.67 4.96 21.38
N ALA A 7 34.57 4.81 20.06
CA ALA A 7 33.31 4.91 19.34
C ALA A 7 32.38 3.77 19.80
N ARG A 8 31.49 4.07 20.75
CA ARG A 8 30.45 3.14 21.20
C ARG A 8 29.61 2.73 19.99
N ALA A 9 29.69 1.46 19.62
CA ALA A 9 28.82 0.88 18.61
C ALA A 9 27.35 1.13 19.01
N SER A 10 26.58 1.72 18.09
CA SER A 10 25.15 1.95 18.30
C SER A 10 24.48 0.60 18.57
N ALA A 11 23.63 0.55 19.60
CA ALA A 11 22.95 -0.67 19.97
C ALA A 11 22.18 -1.24 18.76
N PRO A 12 22.14 -2.57 18.59
CA PRO A 12 21.38 -3.20 17.52
C PRO A 12 19.96 -2.64 17.46
N ARG A 13 19.43 -2.41 16.25
CA ARG A 13 18.11 -1.80 16.01
C ARG A 13 16.97 -2.44 16.82
N PHE A 14 17.15 -3.70 17.20
CA PHE A 14 16.18 -4.54 17.89
C PHE A 14 16.58 -4.90 19.33
N ALA A 15 17.64 -4.32 19.88
CA ALA A 15 18.11 -4.62 21.24
C ALA A 15 17.12 -4.26 22.36
N LYS A 16 16.06 -3.51 22.03
CA LYS A 16 14.99 -3.12 22.96
C LYS A 16 13.73 -3.98 22.83
N LEU A 17 13.70 -4.94 21.91
CA LEU A 17 12.56 -5.84 21.76
C LEU A 17 12.61 -6.91 22.83
N ASP A 18 11.56 -6.98 23.64
CA ASP A 18 11.33 -8.11 24.52
C ASP A 18 10.94 -9.33 23.67
N MET A 19 11.88 -10.25 23.52
CA MET A 19 11.71 -11.47 22.72
C MET A 19 10.90 -12.54 23.45
N ASP A 20 10.73 -12.40 24.77
CA ASP A 20 10.00 -13.34 25.62
C ASP A 20 8.54 -12.90 25.86
N ALA A 21 8.20 -11.68 25.44
CA ALA A 21 6.83 -11.18 25.46
C ALA A 21 5.90 -12.09 24.65
N THR A 22 4.83 -12.56 25.28
CA THR A 22 3.80 -13.33 24.60
C THR A 22 3.00 -12.42 23.65
N VAL A 23 3.27 -12.52 22.35
CA VAL A 23 2.53 -11.77 21.33
C VAL A 23 1.32 -12.57 20.87
N ARG A 24 0.12 -11.97 20.93
CA ARG A 24 -1.09 -12.62 20.42
C ARG A 24 -1.01 -12.70 18.90
N THR A 25 -1.35 -13.84 18.32
CA THR A 25 -1.33 -14.07 16.86
C THR A 25 -2.11 -13.01 16.08
N HIS A 26 -3.20 -12.50 16.63
CA HIS A 26 -3.97 -11.40 16.04
C HIS A 26 -3.14 -10.12 15.86
N ASP A 27 -2.34 -9.74 16.86
CA ASP A 27 -1.57 -8.51 16.84
C ASP A 27 -0.46 -8.58 15.79
N VAL A 28 0.17 -9.76 15.63
CA VAL A 28 1.16 -10.04 14.57
C VAL A 28 0.53 -9.88 13.19
N TRP A 29 -0.64 -10.49 12.96
CA TRP A 29 -1.35 -10.37 11.69
C TRP A 29 -1.69 -8.91 11.35
N CYS A 30 -2.26 -8.18 12.31
CA CYS A 30 -2.56 -6.77 12.12
C CYS A 30 -1.30 -5.93 11.82
N ALA A 31 -0.16 -6.24 12.47
CA ALA A 31 1.10 -5.57 12.20
C ALA A 31 1.62 -5.83 10.78
N ILE A 32 1.59 -7.10 10.33
CA ILE A 32 2.00 -7.48 8.97
C ILE A 32 1.11 -6.79 7.93
N MET A 33 -0.21 -6.90 8.08
CA MET A 33 -1.16 -6.32 7.13
C MET A 33 -1.03 -4.80 7.03
N ARG A 34 -0.88 -4.12 8.18
CA ARG A 34 -0.65 -2.67 8.21
C ARG A 34 0.63 -2.27 7.49
N GLN A 35 1.72 -3.01 7.70
CA GLN A 35 2.99 -2.67 7.06
C GLN A 35 2.95 -2.93 5.55
N LEU A 36 2.35 -4.03 5.11
CA LEU A 36 2.16 -4.30 3.68
C LEU A 36 1.27 -3.26 3.01
N ARG A 37 0.14 -2.91 3.64
CA ARG A 37 -0.76 -1.85 3.17
C ARG A 37 0.00 -0.55 2.92
N ARG A 38 0.83 -0.12 3.87
CA ARG A 38 1.63 1.10 3.76
C ARG A 38 2.55 1.09 2.54
N LEU A 39 3.12 -0.07 2.20
CA LEU A 39 4.01 -0.21 1.05
C LEU A 39 3.25 -0.30 -0.28
N CYS A 40 1.98 -0.74 -0.27
CA CYS A 40 1.13 -0.76 -1.47
C CYS A 40 0.81 0.65 -2.00
N VAL A 41 1.05 1.70 -1.22
CA VAL A 41 0.87 3.11 -1.59
C VAL A 41 2.19 3.90 -1.57
N ASP A 42 3.34 3.21 -1.62
CA ASP A 42 4.66 3.84 -1.70
C ASP A 42 4.77 4.71 -2.97
N PRO A 43 5.50 5.85 -2.93
CA PRO A 43 5.70 6.69 -4.12
C PRO A 43 6.35 5.94 -5.29
N ARG A 44 7.17 4.92 -5.02
CA ARG A 44 7.87 4.15 -6.05
C ARG A 44 6.98 3.02 -6.60
N PRO A 45 6.70 2.98 -7.92
CA PRO A 45 5.80 1.98 -8.51
C PRO A 45 6.26 0.54 -8.28
N GLU A 46 7.57 0.27 -8.31
CA GLU A 46 8.13 -1.07 -8.12
C GLU A 46 7.85 -1.59 -6.69
N VAL A 47 7.89 -0.70 -5.70
CA VAL A 47 7.56 -1.01 -4.31
C VAL A 47 6.07 -1.30 -4.17
N ARG A 48 5.19 -0.51 -4.80
CA ARG A 48 3.75 -0.77 -4.78
C ARG A 48 3.42 -2.11 -5.38
N THR A 49 3.89 -2.38 -6.61
CA THR A 49 3.62 -3.62 -7.33
C THR A 49 4.06 -4.83 -6.52
N THR A 50 5.30 -4.83 -6.02
CA THR A 50 5.84 -5.93 -5.21
C THR A 50 5.03 -6.14 -3.93
N SER A 51 4.59 -5.05 -3.30
CA SER A 51 3.83 -5.08 -2.05
C SER A 51 2.41 -5.60 -2.25
N VAL A 52 1.73 -5.21 -3.33
CA VAL A 52 0.40 -5.73 -3.69
C VAL A 52 0.49 -7.24 -3.95
N HIS A 53 1.48 -7.69 -4.73
CA HIS A 53 1.71 -9.12 -4.95
C HIS A 53 2.01 -9.87 -3.65
N SER A 54 2.84 -9.30 -2.77
CA SER A 54 3.17 -9.90 -1.47
C SER A 54 1.94 -9.98 -0.57
N LEU A 55 1.11 -8.93 -0.52
CA LEU A 55 -0.12 -8.90 0.24
C LEU A 55 -1.09 -10.00 -0.22
N VAL A 56 -1.31 -10.11 -1.53
CA VAL A 56 -2.17 -11.16 -2.11
C VAL A 56 -1.61 -12.54 -1.81
N SER A 57 -0.31 -12.74 -1.99
CA SER A 57 0.34 -14.03 -1.71
C SER A 57 0.18 -14.44 -0.25
N ILE A 58 0.45 -13.53 0.68
CA ILE A 58 0.33 -13.80 2.13
C ILE A 58 -1.10 -14.14 2.50
N ILE A 59 -2.08 -13.36 2.03
CA ILE A 59 -3.50 -13.62 2.31
C ILE A 59 -3.96 -14.92 1.64
N SER A 60 -3.56 -15.19 0.41
CA SER A 60 -3.96 -16.41 -0.30
C SER A 60 -3.40 -17.66 0.36
N SER A 61 -2.14 -17.62 0.80
CA SER A 61 -1.48 -18.78 1.43
C SER A 61 -1.87 -18.99 2.89
N HIS A 62 -2.13 -17.91 3.65
CA HIS A 62 -2.32 -17.98 5.10
C HIS A 62 -3.67 -17.45 5.58
N GLY A 63 -4.57 -17.05 4.68
CA GLY A 63 -5.86 -16.46 5.02
C GLY A 63 -6.77 -17.40 5.83
N GLN A 64 -6.58 -18.72 5.73
CA GLN A 64 -7.28 -19.70 6.58
C GLN A 64 -6.86 -19.60 8.06
N SER A 65 -5.68 -19.06 8.35
CA SER A 65 -5.20 -18.82 9.71
C SER A 65 -5.73 -17.52 10.33
N LEU A 66 -6.31 -16.63 9.52
CA LEU A 66 -6.97 -15.42 10.02
C LEU A 66 -8.31 -15.80 10.66
N LYS A 67 -8.52 -15.39 11.92
CA LYS A 67 -9.74 -15.69 12.68
C LYS A 67 -10.49 -14.42 12.99
N GLY A 68 -11.83 -14.43 12.86
CA GLY A 68 -12.76 -13.39 13.31
C GLY A 68 -12.20 -11.97 13.16
N ARG A 69 -11.76 -11.38 14.29
CA ARG A 69 -11.18 -10.04 14.37
C ARG A 69 -10.00 -9.78 13.42
N SER A 70 -9.15 -10.77 13.13
CA SER A 70 -8.05 -10.61 12.16
C SER A 70 -8.58 -10.48 10.73
N TRP A 71 -9.65 -11.21 10.40
CA TRP A 71 -10.32 -11.06 9.11
C TRP A 71 -11.05 -9.72 9.02
N ASP A 72 -11.77 -9.33 10.08
CA ASP A 72 -12.43 -8.03 10.13
C ASP A 72 -11.40 -6.89 9.96
N HIS A 73 -10.21 -7.04 10.55
CA HIS A 73 -9.13 -6.07 10.37
C HIS A 73 -8.56 -6.06 8.95
N THR A 74 -8.29 -7.25 8.40
CA THR A 74 -7.74 -7.41 7.05
C THR A 74 -8.71 -6.89 5.99
N LEU A 75 -10.00 -7.16 6.14
CA LEU A 75 -11.01 -6.68 5.22
C LEU A 75 -11.13 -5.16 5.28
N ASN A 76 -11.50 -4.61 6.45
CA ASN A 76 -11.87 -3.21 6.56
C ASN A 76 -10.66 -2.28 6.49
N TYR A 77 -9.65 -2.49 7.34
CA TYR A 77 -8.54 -1.55 7.50
C TYR A 77 -7.37 -1.82 6.55
N THR A 78 -7.34 -2.99 5.91
CA THR A 78 -6.31 -3.32 4.92
C THR A 78 -6.87 -3.29 3.52
N LEU A 79 -7.73 -4.22 3.12
CA LEU A 79 -8.14 -4.38 1.73
C LEU A 79 -9.02 -3.23 1.22
N LEU A 80 -10.12 -2.94 1.91
CA LEU A 80 -11.07 -1.90 1.47
C LEU A 80 -10.47 -0.50 1.60
N SER A 81 -9.86 -0.20 2.75
CA SER A 81 -9.16 1.09 2.92
C SER A 81 -7.95 1.24 1.98
N LEU A 82 -7.29 0.16 1.54
CA LEU A 82 -6.23 0.25 0.54
C LEU A 82 -6.81 0.59 -0.83
N LEU A 83 -7.90 -0.06 -1.20
CA LEU A 83 -8.59 0.19 -2.45
C LEU A 83 -9.01 1.66 -2.54
N GLU A 84 -9.71 2.17 -1.51
CA GLU A 84 -10.10 3.58 -1.48
C GLU A 84 -8.90 4.54 -1.61
N GLU A 85 -7.80 4.28 -0.90
CA GLU A 85 -6.62 5.14 -0.95
C GLU A 85 -5.94 5.13 -2.33
N ILE A 86 -5.80 3.95 -2.97
CA ILE A 86 -5.24 3.84 -4.33
C ILE A 86 -6.14 4.56 -5.33
N MET A 87 -7.47 4.41 -5.22
CA MET A 87 -8.42 5.12 -6.08
C MET A 87 -8.24 6.64 -5.99
N VAL A 88 -8.12 7.18 -4.77
CA VAL A 88 -7.91 8.62 -4.56
C VAL A 88 -6.60 9.08 -5.18
N LYS A 89 -5.51 8.31 -5.02
CA LYS A 89 -4.21 8.62 -5.60
C LYS A 89 -4.21 8.57 -7.14
N ALA A 90 -4.86 7.58 -7.73
CA ALA A 90 -5.04 7.49 -9.19
C ALA A 90 -5.80 8.70 -9.74
N LYS A 91 -6.91 9.08 -9.10
CA LYS A 91 -7.68 10.28 -9.48
C LYS A 91 -6.85 11.57 -9.35
N GLY A 92 -6.04 11.68 -8.30
CA GLY A 92 -5.16 12.83 -8.05
C GLY A 92 -4.00 12.95 -9.03
N ALA A 93 -3.43 11.84 -9.48
CA ALA A 93 -2.34 11.85 -10.45
C ALA A 93 -2.80 12.32 -11.85
N SER A 94 -4.00 11.94 -12.26
CA SER A 94 -4.60 12.36 -13.53
C SER A 94 -4.79 13.87 -13.69
N THR A 95 -4.88 14.63 -12.58
CA THR A 95 -5.00 16.09 -12.64
C THR A 95 -3.65 16.80 -12.70
N ALA A 96 -2.58 16.17 -12.19
CA ALA A 96 -1.23 16.75 -12.14
C ALA A 96 -0.50 16.71 -13.49
N ASP A 97 -0.76 15.70 -14.32
CA ASP A 97 -0.08 15.50 -15.62
C ASP A 97 -0.46 16.54 -16.70
N ASN A 98 -1.47 17.38 -16.46
CA ASN A 98 -1.95 18.39 -17.42
C ASN A 98 -1.27 19.76 -17.31
N VAL A 99 -0.23 19.91 -16.47
CA VAL A 99 0.46 21.20 -16.30
C VAL A 99 1.52 21.37 -17.39
N ALA A 100 1.17 22.08 -18.47
CA ALA A 100 2.14 22.52 -19.46
C ALA A 100 3.21 23.40 -18.79
N GLN A 101 4.47 22.98 -18.85
CA GLN A 101 5.57 23.74 -18.25
C GLN A 101 5.90 24.94 -19.15
N LYS A 102 5.71 26.16 -18.62
CA LYS A 102 6.14 27.41 -19.27
C LYS A 102 7.66 27.48 -19.21
N LEU A 103 8.33 27.33 -20.36
CA LEU A 103 9.80 27.37 -20.45
C LEU A 103 10.33 28.80 -20.49
N GLY A 104 9.51 29.76 -20.93
CA GLY A 104 9.89 31.16 -21.04
C GLY A 104 9.01 31.92 -22.02
N THR A 105 9.51 33.05 -22.50
CA THR A 105 8.82 33.92 -23.46
C THR A 105 9.80 34.25 -24.59
N GLU A 106 9.47 33.88 -25.83
CA GLU A 106 10.28 34.19 -27.01
C GLU A 106 9.48 35.13 -27.91
N GLY A 107 10.05 36.30 -28.26
CA GLY A 107 9.36 37.29 -29.10
C GLY A 107 8.04 37.84 -28.54
N GLY A 108 7.84 37.81 -27.21
CA GLY A 108 6.60 38.23 -26.56
C GLY A 108 5.48 37.19 -26.53
N ARG A 109 5.73 35.96 -27.00
CA ARG A 109 4.81 34.83 -26.88
C ARG A 109 5.33 33.83 -25.87
N ASP A 110 4.43 33.30 -25.05
CA ASP A 110 4.76 32.25 -24.10
C ASP A 110 5.14 30.96 -24.86
N VAL A 111 6.34 30.45 -24.59
CA VAL A 111 6.82 29.18 -25.12
C VAL A 111 6.57 28.12 -24.06
N THR A 112 5.60 27.26 -24.31
CA THR A 112 5.26 26.11 -23.48
C THR A 112 5.80 24.84 -24.11
N MET A 113 6.48 24.02 -23.32
CA MET A 113 6.80 22.65 -23.71
C MET A 113 5.68 21.73 -23.25
N MET A 114 5.05 21.04 -24.19
CA MET A 114 4.33 19.81 -23.86
C MET A 114 5.31 18.65 -23.93
N ILE A 115 5.81 18.22 -22.78
CA ILE A 115 6.61 17.00 -22.72
C ILE A 115 5.63 15.82 -22.79
N HIS A 116 5.63 15.12 -23.92
CA HIS A 116 4.79 13.95 -24.16
C HIS A 116 5.35 12.75 -23.38
N HIS A 117 5.14 12.71 -22.06
CA HIS A 117 5.49 11.58 -21.18
C HIS A 117 4.56 10.37 -21.42
N SER A 118 4.32 10.01 -22.68
CA SER A 118 3.26 9.09 -23.12
C SER A 118 3.27 7.70 -22.49
N ARG A 119 4.30 7.29 -21.75
CA ARG A 119 4.40 5.96 -21.16
C ARG A 119 4.67 5.89 -19.66
N ASP A 120 5.04 6.99 -19.02
CA ASP A 120 5.56 6.96 -17.64
C ASP A 120 4.97 8.03 -16.75
N THR A 121 3.78 8.51 -17.10
CA THR A 121 3.12 9.50 -16.24
C THR A 121 2.72 8.87 -14.92
N GLU A 122 2.73 9.68 -13.87
CA GLU A 122 2.32 9.24 -12.54
C GLU A 122 0.88 8.69 -12.57
N ALA A 123 0.00 9.28 -13.39
CA ALA A 123 -1.36 8.78 -13.58
C ALA A 123 -1.40 7.33 -14.08
N LYS A 124 -0.61 6.98 -15.10
CA LYS A 124 -0.56 5.61 -15.63
C LYS A 124 -0.06 4.61 -14.59
N GLN A 125 0.96 4.99 -13.82
CA GLN A 125 1.50 4.12 -12.79
C GLN A 125 0.50 3.87 -11.65
N TRP A 126 -0.32 4.87 -11.30
CA TRP A 126 -1.41 4.68 -10.33
C TRP A 126 -2.59 3.90 -10.91
N ASP A 127 -2.92 4.07 -12.20
CA ASP A 127 -3.93 3.27 -12.88
C ASP A 127 -3.53 1.78 -12.93
N GLU A 128 -2.26 1.48 -13.23
CA GLU A 128 -1.74 0.11 -13.16
C GLU A 128 -1.84 -0.46 -11.73
N THR A 129 -1.46 0.35 -10.73
CA THR A 129 -1.58 -0.04 -9.31
C THR A 129 -3.04 -0.30 -8.93
N TRP A 130 -3.97 0.51 -9.45
CA TRP A 130 -5.40 0.39 -9.23
C TRP A 130 -5.97 -0.92 -9.79
N VAL A 131 -5.62 -1.24 -11.03
CA VAL A 131 -6.02 -2.51 -11.66
C VAL A 131 -5.47 -3.70 -10.88
N LEU A 132 -4.21 -3.65 -10.45
CA LEU A 132 -3.60 -4.70 -9.61
C LEU A 132 -4.33 -4.85 -8.27
N ALA A 133 -4.72 -3.75 -7.62
CA ALA A 133 -5.45 -3.78 -6.36
C ALA A 133 -6.88 -4.33 -6.49
N LEU A 134 -7.58 -4.00 -7.59
CA LEU A 134 -8.89 -4.56 -7.90
C LEU A 134 -8.82 -6.07 -8.16
N ASP A 135 -7.87 -6.51 -8.97
CA ASP A 135 -7.65 -7.94 -9.25
C ASP A 135 -7.26 -8.70 -7.97
N ALA A 136 -6.39 -8.12 -7.14
CA ALA A 136 -6.03 -8.63 -5.82
C ALA A 136 -7.27 -8.83 -4.93
N LEU A 137 -8.11 -7.81 -4.82
CA LEU A 137 -9.32 -7.86 -4.01
C LEU A 137 -10.30 -8.91 -4.53
N ALA A 138 -10.55 -8.94 -5.84
CA ALA A 138 -11.44 -9.91 -6.46
C ALA A 138 -10.99 -11.35 -6.20
N ARG A 139 -9.68 -11.62 -6.32
CA ARG A 139 -9.10 -12.94 -6.03
C ARG A 139 -9.28 -13.34 -4.56
N ILE A 140 -9.01 -12.42 -3.63
CA ILE A 140 -9.15 -12.68 -2.19
C ILE A 140 -10.62 -12.91 -1.83
N VAL A 141 -11.52 -12.03 -2.25
CA VAL A 141 -12.95 -12.15 -1.95
C VAL A 141 -13.48 -13.46 -2.48
N ARG A 142 -13.17 -13.83 -3.73
CA ARG A 142 -13.59 -15.12 -4.29
C ARG A 142 -13.01 -16.32 -3.53
N GLY A 143 -11.74 -16.24 -3.13
CA GLY A 143 -11.06 -17.35 -2.43
C GLY A 143 -11.51 -17.55 -0.99
N PHE A 144 -12.01 -16.50 -0.34
CA PHE A 144 -12.40 -16.51 1.08
C PHE A 144 -13.87 -16.12 1.30
N LEU A 145 -14.71 -16.16 0.26
CA LEU A 145 -16.11 -15.73 0.33
C LEU A 145 -16.87 -16.41 1.48
N PRO A 146 -16.79 -17.74 1.69
CA PRO A 146 -17.51 -18.39 2.79
C PRO A 146 -17.08 -17.89 4.18
N GLN A 147 -15.80 -17.55 4.36
CA GLN A 147 -15.26 -17.00 5.60
C GLN A 147 -15.69 -15.54 5.80
N LEU A 148 -15.75 -14.77 4.71
CA LEU A 148 -16.13 -13.37 4.70
C LEU A 148 -17.64 -13.18 4.95
N GLU A 149 -18.49 -14.02 4.36
CA GLU A 149 -19.95 -13.97 4.57
C GLU A 149 -20.36 -14.18 6.04
N GLN A 150 -19.57 -14.96 6.79
CA GLN A 150 -19.79 -15.17 8.23
C GLN A 150 -19.40 -13.96 9.08
N ARG A 151 -18.87 -12.89 8.48
CA ARG A 151 -18.47 -11.68 9.20
C ARG A 151 -19.64 -10.70 9.28
N LEU A 152 -19.95 -10.27 10.51
CA LEU A 152 -21.04 -9.33 10.80
C LEU A 152 -20.93 -8.03 9.99
N CYS A 153 -19.70 -7.56 9.73
CA CYS A 153 -19.47 -6.32 9.00
C CYS A 153 -19.32 -6.49 7.49
N PHE A 154 -19.31 -7.71 6.94
CA PHE A 154 -19.03 -7.91 5.51
C PHE A 154 -20.10 -7.25 4.62
N GLY A 155 -21.38 -7.44 4.95
CA GLY A 155 -22.47 -6.88 4.15
C GLY A 155 -22.52 -5.35 4.13
N GLU A 156 -22.06 -4.68 5.20
CA GLU A 156 -21.94 -3.21 5.23
C GLU A 156 -20.72 -2.75 4.44
N ALA A 157 -19.57 -3.37 4.70
CA ALA A 157 -18.31 -3.06 4.05
C ALA A 157 -18.35 -3.31 2.53
N TRP A 158 -19.11 -4.31 2.09
CA TRP A 158 -19.35 -4.60 0.68
C TRP A 158 -20.23 -3.56 0.00
N ARG A 159 -21.21 -2.99 0.71
CA ARG A 159 -22.10 -1.95 0.18
C ARG A 159 -21.44 -0.58 0.07
N SER A 160 -20.33 -0.35 0.77
CA SER A 160 -19.59 0.91 0.74
C SER A 160 -18.54 0.99 -0.38
N LEU A 161 -18.28 -0.11 -1.10
CA LEU A 161 -17.47 -0.16 -2.31
C LEU A 161 -18.23 0.45 -3.50
#